data_AF-A0A4P2VG28-F1
#
_entry.id   AF-A0A4P2VG28-F1
#
_cell.length_a   1.000
_cell.length_b   1.000
_cell.length_c   1.000
_cell.angle_alpha   90.00
_cell.angle_beta   90.00
_cell.angle_gamma   90.00
#
_symmetry.space_group_name_H-M   'P 1'
#
loop_
_entity.id
_entity.type
_entity.pdbx_description
1 polymer ?
#
loop_
_entity_poly.entity_id
_entity_poly.type
_entity_poly.pdbx_seq_one_letter_code
_entity_poly.pdbx_strand_id
1 'polypeptide(L)'
;MEYKEILSASQVMIQFKLEIRSRKHDPEEILSGIFYILITGIQWRNLSRKYLPKSTCYYWFTKLSKLDAWKETYTQFFASYKKYFSANLNTVSVDGTFVKAVKGGAMIGKTKIRKGTKVMQMVDKEGLLVSLHIDSANPHESRLLMKTIKNYRKVNIRYERDPKLFENFIWIAHCLIFIKKFNIHNDYLVA
;
A
#
# COMPACT_ATOMS: atom_id res chain seq x y z
N MET A 1 0.44 -17.24 -21.91
CA MET A 1 1.36 -17.16 -20.75
C MET A 1 0.53 -17.37 -19.50
N GLU A 2 0.80 -18.44 -18.76
CA GLU A 2 0.19 -18.69 -17.46
C GLU A 2 0.72 -17.63 -16.47
N TYR A 3 -0.16 -17.03 -15.66
CA TYR A 3 0.18 -15.98 -14.68
C TYR A 3 1.27 -16.36 -13.65
N LYS A 4 1.64 -17.64 -13.59
CA LYS A 4 2.59 -18.24 -12.64
C LYS A 4 4.03 -17.76 -12.79
N GLU A 5 4.40 -17.13 -13.91
CA GLU A 5 5.77 -16.65 -14.15
C GLU A 5 6.03 -15.21 -13.66
N ILE A 6 5.01 -14.50 -13.16
CA ILE A 6 5.09 -13.03 -13.00
C ILE A 6 5.85 -12.60 -11.75
N LEU A 7 5.87 -13.40 -10.67
CA LEU A 7 6.75 -13.32 -9.49
C LEU A 7 6.14 -14.28 -8.45
N SER A 8 6.92 -15.19 -7.84
CA SER A 8 6.39 -16.03 -6.76
C SER A 8 6.23 -15.22 -5.46
N ALA A 9 5.36 -15.65 -4.53
CA ALA A 9 5.19 -14.97 -3.24
C ALA A 9 6.52 -14.94 -2.49
N SER A 10 7.34 -15.97 -2.70
CA SER A 10 8.70 -16.06 -2.20
C SER A 10 9.56 -14.89 -2.67
N GLN A 11 9.47 -14.47 -3.94
CA GLN A 11 10.24 -13.33 -4.47
C GLN A 11 9.76 -11.98 -3.94
N VAL A 12 8.45 -11.81 -3.76
CA VAL A 12 7.83 -10.66 -3.07
C VAL A 12 8.35 -10.55 -1.63
N MET A 13 8.36 -11.68 -0.93
CA MET A 13 8.77 -11.76 0.46
C MET A 13 10.28 -11.57 0.62
N ILE A 14 11.11 -12.04 -0.31
CA ILE A 14 12.56 -11.85 -0.30
C ILE A 14 12.90 -10.35 -0.18
N GLN A 15 12.19 -9.49 -0.92
CA GLN A 15 12.42 -8.04 -0.88
C GLN A 15 12.25 -7.47 0.53
N PHE A 16 11.16 -7.82 1.21
CA PHE A 16 10.93 -7.39 2.59
C PHE A 16 11.88 -8.05 3.58
N LYS A 17 12.23 -9.34 3.38
CA LYS A 17 13.14 -10.08 4.25
C LYS A 17 14.52 -9.44 4.30
N LEU A 18 15.03 -8.92 3.17
CA LEU A 18 16.33 -8.24 3.12
C LEU A 18 16.38 -6.97 3.98
N GLU A 19 15.26 -6.26 4.10
CA GLU A 19 15.14 -5.05 4.92
C GLU A 19 14.95 -5.35 6.42
N ILE A 20 14.46 -6.55 6.76
CA ILE A 20 14.25 -6.98 8.15
C ILE A 20 15.55 -7.55 8.73
N ARG A 21 16.41 -6.65 9.23
CA ARG A 21 17.64 -7.01 9.96
C ARG A 21 17.39 -7.30 11.45
N SER A 22 16.45 -8.18 11.73
CA SER A 22 16.12 -8.61 13.10
C SER A 22 17.09 -9.68 13.58
N ARG A 23 17.67 -9.51 14.79
CA ARG A 23 18.49 -10.56 15.43
C ARG A 23 17.69 -11.50 16.33
N LYS A 24 16.45 -11.10 16.68
CA LYS A 24 15.64 -11.76 17.71
C LYS A 24 14.47 -12.57 17.16
N HIS A 25 13.92 -12.12 16.04
CA HIS A 25 12.69 -12.66 15.46
C HIS A 25 12.91 -12.89 13.98
N ASP A 26 12.38 -14.00 13.46
CA ASP A 26 12.49 -14.30 12.06
C ASP A 26 11.68 -13.30 11.22
N PRO A 27 12.20 -12.83 10.07
CA PRO A 27 11.46 -11.94 9.17
C PRO A 27 10.08 -12.46 8.74
N GLU A 28 9.89 -13.78 8.59
CA GLU A 28 8.60 -14.36 8.22
C GLU A 28 7.58 -14.21 9.34
N GLU A 29 7.97 -14.42 10.60
CA GLU A 29 7.09 -14.23 11.75
C GLU A 29 6.65 -12.76 11.89
N ILE A 30 7.57 -11.83 11.65
CA ILE A 30 7.30 -10.39 11.64
C ILE A 30 6.29 -10.04 10.55
N LEU A 31 6.55 -10.48 9.31
CA LEU A 31 5.69 -10.18 8.17
C LEU A 31 4.33 -10.85 8.30
N SER A 32 4.25 -12.08 8.82
CA SER A 32 2.99 -12.80 9.03
C SER A 32 2.05 -12.04 9.94
N GLY A 33 2.55 -11.52 11.08
CA GLY A 33 1.73 -10.72 11.99
C GLY A 33 1.30 -9.37 11.38
N ILE A 34 2.17 -8.73 10.59
CA ILE A 34 1.85 -7.49 9.87
C ILE A 34 0.77 -7.76 8.82
N PHE A 35 0.96 -8.75 7.94
CA PHE A 35 0.01 -9.06 6.88
C PHE A 35 -1.34 -9.49 7.43
N TYR A 36 -1.38 -10.30 8.48
CA TYR A 36 -2.64 -10.69 9.11
C TYR A 36 -3.48 -9.47 9.49
N ILE A 37 -2.88 -8.45 10.12
CA ILE A 37 -3.55 -7.19 10.46
C ILE A 37 -4.05 -6.46 9.21
N LEU A 38 -3.22 -6.40 8.18
CA LEU A 38 -3.51 -5.63 6.96
C LEU A 38 -4.59 -6.29 6.08
N ILE A 39 -4.63 -7.63 6.06
CA ILE A 39 -5.62 -8.40 5.31
C ILE A 39 -6.98 -8.37 6.02
N THR A 40 -6.98 -8.60 7.33
CA THR A 40 -8.22 -8.72 8.12
C THR A 40 -8.78 -7.38 8.55
N GLY A 41 -7.96 -6.32 8.57
CA GLY A 41 -8.33 -5.00 9.06
C GLY A 41 -8.52 -4.93 10.58
N ILE A 42 -8.10 -5.96 11.34
CA ILE A 42 -8.23 -5.92 12.80
C ILE A 42 -7.41 -4.79 13.41
N GLN A 43 -7.84 -4.33 14.58
CA GLN A 43 -7.06 -3.37 15.34
C GLN A 43 -5.74 -4.03 15.81
N TRP A 44 -4.62 -3.31 15.75
CA TRP A 44 -3.31 -3.80 16.25
C TRP A 44 -3.37 -4.38 17.67
N ARG A 45 -4.22 -3.81 18.54
CA ARG A 45 -4.41 -4.29 19.93
C ARG A 45 -5.14 -5.64 20.04
N ASN A 46 -5.80 -6.07 18.97
CA ASN A 46 -6.55 -7.32 18.89
C ASN A 46 -5.78 -8.40 18.14
N LEU A 47 -4.49 -8.19 17.82
CA LEU A 47 -3.66 -9.22 17.21
C LEU A 47 -3.61 -10.46 18.11
N SER A 48 -3.91 -11.63 17.53
CA SER A 48 -3.87 -12.90 18.25
C SER A 48 -2.47 -13.21 18.78
N ARG A 49 -2.41 -13.87 19.95
CA ARG A 49 -1.16 -14.28 20.60
C ARG A 49 -0.37 -15.35 19.84
N LYS A 50 -0.95 -15.94 18.78
CA LYS A 50 -0.24 -16.85 17.86
C LYS A 50 0.82 -16.14 17.02
N TYR A 51 0.73 -14.81 16.88
CA TYR A 51 1.73 -13.98 16.19
C TYR A 51 2.65 -13.28 17.19
N LEU A 52 3.73 -12.68 16.67
CA LEU A 52 4.60 -11.82 17.46
C LEU A 52 3.83 -10.68 18.14
N PRO A 53 4.34 -10.15 19.26
CA PRO A 53 3.70 -9.04 19.96
C PRO A 53 3.40 -7.87 19.02
N LYS A 54 2.21 -7.27 19.17
CA LYS A 54 1.77 -6.14 18.34
C LYS A 54 2.80 -4.99 18.27
N SER A 55 3.56 -4.77 19.34
CA SER A 55 4.62 -3.75 19.41
C SER A 55 5.76 -4.07 18.45
N THR A 56 6.15 -5.35 18.34
CA THR A 56 7.17 -5.83 17.40
C THR A 56 6.69 -5.69 15.95
N CYS A 57 5.48 -6.15 15.65
CA CYS A 57 4.90 -6.01 14.30
C CYS A 57 4.76 -4.53 13.90
N TYR A 58 4.27 -3.68 14.82
CA TYR A 58 4.10 -2.25 14.56
C TYR A 58 5.45 -1.52 14.40
N TYR A 59 6.47 -1.89 15.19
CA TYR A 59 7.83 -1.37 15.05
C TYR A 59 8.38 -1.64 13.65
N TRP A 60 8.32 -2.89 13.19
CA TRP A 60 8.83 -3.26 11.87
C TRP A 60 7.99 -2.68 10.74
N PHE A 61 6.66 -2.65 10.87
CA PHE A 61 5.80 -1.97 9.91
C PHE A 61 6.20 -0.50 9.76
N THR A 62 6.43 0.21 10.86
CA THR A 62 6.88 1.61 10.86
C THR A 62 8.29 1.77 10.29
N LYS A 63 9.19 0.82 10.56
CA LYS A 63 10.57 0.86 10.05
C LYS A 63 10.62 0.62 8.55
N LEU A 64 9.97 -0.44 8.05
CA LEU A 64 9.81 -0.71 6.63
C LEU A 64 9.10 0.45 5.94
N SER A 65 8.13 1.05 6.64
CA SER A 65 7.46 2.25 6.16
C SER A 65 8.44 3.38 5.87
N LYS A 66 9.28 3.74 6.85
CA LYS A 66 10.29 4.80 6.72
C LYS A 66 11.31 4.54 5.61
N LEU A 67 11.55 3.27 5.27
CA LEU A 67 12.45 2.84 4.21
C LEU A 67 11.80 2.82 2.81
N ASP A 68 10.53 3.23 2.66
CA ASP A 68 9.78 3.10 1.39
C ASP A 68 9.63 1.65 0.88
N ALA A 69 9.98 0.65 1.68
CA ALA A 69 10.05 -0.75 1.26
C ALA A 69 8.74 -1.25 0.62
N TRP A 70 7.58 -0.81 1.15
CA TRP A 70 6.26 -1.18 0.62
C TRP A 70 6.01 -0.62 -0.78
N LYS A 71 6.35 0.66 -0.97
CA LYS A 71 6.22 1.37 -2.24
C LYS A 71 7.17 0.81 -3.29
N GLU A 72 8.41 0.57 -2.91
CA GLU A 72 9.44 0.01 -3.79
C GLU A 72 9.03 -1.39 -4.26
N THR A 73 8.57 -2.22 -3.32
CA THR A 73 8.07 -3.56 -3.62
C THR A 73 6.90 -3.52 -4.60
N TYR A 74 5.90 -2.66 -4.35
CA TYR A 74 4.78 -2.48 -5.28
C TYR A 74 5.24 -2.01 -6.67
N THR A 75 6.17 -1.05 -6.72
CA THR A 75 6.68 -0.49 -7.98
C THR A 75 7.34 -1.57 -8.83
N GLN A 76 8.08 -2.49 -8.21
CA GLN A 76 8.70 -3.60 -8.90
C GLN A 76 7.66 -4.60 -9.44
N PHE A 77 6.61 -4.92 -8.68
CA PHE A 77 5.51 -5.76 -9.17
C PHE A 77 4.80 -5.13 -10.35
N PHE A 78 4.51 -3.84 -10.24
CA PHE A 78 3.88 -3.10 -11.31
C PHE A 78 4.76 -3.02 -12.56
N ALA A 79 6.08 -2.89 -12.41
CA ALA A 79 7.03 -2.92 -13.52
C ALA A 79 7.02 -4.28 -14.24
N SER A 80 7.03 -5.39 -13.49
CA SER A 80 6.90 -6.74 -14.05
C SER A 80 5.56 -6.91 -14.76
N TYR A 81 4.45 -6.52 -14.13
CA TYR A 81 3.12 -6.57 -14.74
C TYR A 81 3.04 -5.76 -16.05
N LYS A 82 3.56 -4.53 -16.06
CA LYS A 82 3.55 -3.67 -17.24
C LYS A 82 4.26 -4.30 -18.44
N LYS A 83 5.28 -5.12 -18.22
CA LYS A 83 5.98 -5.85 -19.29
C LYS A 83 5.06 -6.81 -20.05
N TYR A 84 4.12 -7.45 -19.35
CA TYR A 84 3.26 -8.50 -19.91
C TYR A 84 1.84 -8.01 -20.23
N PHE A 85 1.38 -6.95 -19.58
CA PHE A 85 -0.01 -6.49 -19.64
C PHE A 85 -0.12 -5.00 -20.00
N SER A 86 0.81 -4.47 -20.78
CA SER A 86 0.84 -3.05 -21.18
C SER A 86 -0.48 -2.58 -21.83
N ALA A 87 -1.15 -3.43 -22.59
CA ALA A 87 -2.46 -3.14 -23.21
C ALA A 87 -3.57 -2.82 -22.18
N ASN A 88 -3.42 -3.29 -20.93
CA ASN A 88 -4.36 -3.04 -19.84
C ASN A 88 -4.30 -1.59 -19.36
N LEU A 89 -3.23 -0.85 -19.69
CA LEU A 89 -3.00 0.53 -19.29
C LEU A 89 -3.61 1.57 -20.25
N ASN A 90 -4.27 1.13 -21.33
CA ASN A 90 -4.92 2.01 -22.31
C ASN A 90 -6.17 2.71 -21.75
N THR A 91 -6.74 2.17 -20.67
CA THR A 91 -7.88 2.76 -19.98
C THR A 91 -7.67 2.63 -18.48
N VAL A 92 -7.92 3.73 -17.78
CA VAL A 92 -7.74 3.81 -16.33
C VAL A 92 -8.99 4.41 -15.71
N SER A 93 -9.38 3.89 -14.56
CA SER A 93 -10.43 4.47 -13.73
C SER A 93 -9.79 5.32 -12.64
N VAL A 94 -10.33 6.51 -12.42
CA VAL A 94 -9.86 7.41 -11.35
C VAL A 94 -11.00 7.66 -10.39
N ASP A 95 -10.76 7.46 -9.10
CA ASP A 95 -11.70 7.80 -8.04
C ASP A 95 -10.99 8.49 -6.87
N GLY A 96 -11.73 9.28 -6.12
CA GLY A 96 -11.26 10.06 -4.98
C GLY A 96 -12.08 9.77 -3.74
N THR A 97 -11.43 9.43 -2.64
CA THR A 97 -12.11 9.23 -1.35
C THR A 97 -11.64 10.23 -0.29
N PHE A 98 -12.56 10.59 0.61
CA PHE A 98 -12.28 11.48 1.73
C PHE A 98 -11.98 10.68 3.00
N VAL A 99 -10.82 10.93 3.60
CA VAL A 99 -10.40 10.34 4.87
C VAL A 99 -10.44 11.39 5.97
N LYS A 100 -11.24 11.13 7.01
CA LYS A 100 -11.41 12.07 8.14
C LYS A 100 -10.14 12.14 8.99
N ALA A 101 -9.62 13.35 9.19
CA ALA A 101 -8.42 13.59 9.98
C ALA A 101 -8.76 14.09 11.41
N VAL A 102 -9.38 13.23 12.22
CA VAL A 102 -9.98 13.59 13.53
C VAL A 102 -9.00 14.24 14.52
N LYS A 103 -7.76 13.75 14.60
CA LYS A 103 -6.71 14.26 15.51
C LYS A 103 -5.71 15.23 14.84
N GLY A 104 -6.08 15.90 13.75
CA GLY A 104 -5.14 16.83 13.09
C GLY A 104 -4.01 16.13 12.33
N GLY A 105 -3.02 16.91 11.88
CA GLY A 105 -2.01 16.53 10.88
C GLY A 105 -1.73 17.61 9.80
N ALA A 106 -0.71 17.44 8.97
CA ALA A 106 -0.46 18.25 7.78
C ALA A 106 -1.32 17.83 6.60
N MET A 107 -1.45 18.74 5.63
CA MET A 107 -2.35 18.60 4.48
C MET A 107 -3.79 18.25 4.90
N ILE A 108 -4.25 18.89 5.96
CA ILE A 108 -5.67 18.85 6.35
C ILE A 108 -6.40 19.98 5.65
N GLY A 109 -7.38 19.58 4.85
CA GLY A 109 -8.39 20.49 4.34
C GLY A 109 -9.51 20.66 5.34
N LYS A 110 -9.96 21.90 5.51
CA LYS A 110 -11.22 22.20 6.18
C LYS A 110 -12.31 22.22 5.10
N THR A 111 -13.18 21.22 5.09
CA THR A 111 -14.44 21.31 4.35
C THR A 111 -15.50 21.98 5.21
N LYS A 112 -16.67 22.31 4.62
CA LYS A 112 -17.81 22.88 5.35
C LYS A 112 -18.23 22.03 6.57
N ILE A 113 -17.97 20.72 6.56
CA ILE A 113 -18.47 19.77 7.56
C ILE A 113 -17.34 19.12 8.37
N ARG A 114 -16.19 18.81 7.75
CA ARG A 114 -15.13 18.01 8.41
C ARG A 114 -13.72 18.40 7.97
N LYS A 115 -12.76 18.15 8.86
CA LYS A 115 -11.33 18.17 8.54
C LYS A 115 -10.90 16.82 7.97
N GLY A 116 -10.18 16.83 6.86
CA GLY A 116 -9.71 15.59 6.26
C GLY A 116 -8.81 15.78 5.04
N THR A 117 -8.59 14.67 4.37
CA THR A 117 -7.64 14.51 3.27
C THR A 117 -8.33 13.77 2.14
N LYS A 118 -7.98 14.09 0.90
CA LYS A 118 -8.46 13.37 -0.28
C LYS A 118 -7.38 12.41 -0.75
N VAL A 119 -7.79 11.17 -0.99
CA VAL A 119 -6.96 10.12 -1.57
C VAL A 119 -7.52 9.85 -2.96
N MET A 120 -6.78 10.26 -3.98
CA MET A 120 -7.07 10.00 -5.38
C MET A 120 -6.30 8.76 -5.83
N GLN A 121 -7.00 7.78 -6.38
CA GLN A 121 -6.41 6.57 -6.90
C GLN A 121 -6.76 6.42 -8.38
N MET A 122 -5.78 6.01 -9.16
CA MET A 122 -5.94 5.64 -10.55
C MET A 122 -5.56 4.17 -10.69
N VAL A 123 -6.48 3.37 -11.22
CA VAL A 123 -6.30 1.93 -11.41
C VAL A 123 -6.51 1.54 -12.86
N ASP A 124 -5.86 0.48 -13.31
CA ASP A 124 -6.09 -0.09 -14.63
C ASP A 124 -7.37 -0.95 -14.67
N LYS A 125 -7.67 -1.57 -15.81
CA LYS A 125 -8.85 -2.46 -15.94
C LYS A 125 -8.81 -3.68 -15.02
N GLU A 126 -7.62 -4.03 -14.52
CA GLU A 126 -7.44 -5.13 -13.59
C GLU A 126 -7.48 -4.65 -12.13
N GLY A 127 -7.72 -3.37 -11.86
CA GLY A 127 -7.77 -2.81 -10.51
C GLY A 127 -6.39 -2.63 -9.87
N LEU A 128 -5.30 -2.72 -10.64
CA LEU A 128 -3.96 -2.46 -10.14
C LEU A 128 -3.70 -0.96 -10.10
N LEU A 129 -3.11 -0.49 -9.00
CA LEU A 129 -2.77 0.91 -8.81
C LEU A 129 -1.73 1.37 -9.83
N VAL A 130 -2.11 2.37 -10.61
CA VAL A 130 -1.26 3.03 -11.59
C VAL A 130 -0.71 4.34 -11.01
N SER A 131 -1.52 5.10 -10.27
CA SER A 131 -1.10 6.35 -9.63
C SER A 131 -1.88 6.57 -8.33
N LEU A 132 -1.18 7.07 -7.31
CA LEU A 132 -1.75 7.45 -6.02
C LEU A 132 -1.38 8.91 -5.75
N HIS A 133 -2.39 9.72 -5.44
CA HIS A 133 -2.20 11.11 -5.08
C HIS A 133 -3.02 11.45 -3.83
N ILE A 134 -2.36 11.98 -2.82
CA ILE A 134 -2.98 12.38 -1.57
C ILE A 134 -2.78 13.89 -1.42
N ASP A 135 -3.86 14.62 -1.17
CA ASP A 135 -3.84 16.08 -1.00
C ASP A 135 -4.83 16.50 0.10
N SER A 136 -4.74 17.75 0.53
CA SER A 136 -5.73 18.40 1.39
C SER A 136 -7.15 18.20 0.85
N ALA A 137 -8.14 18.12 1.74
CA ALA A 137 -9.53 18.04 1.31
C ALA A 137 -10.13 19.35 0.79
N ASN A 138 -9.37 20.46 0.76
CA ASN A 138 -9.85 21.75 0.27
C ASN A 138 -10.14 21.77 -1.24
N PRO A 139 -9.23 21.28 -2.12
CA PRO A 139 -9.45 21.37 -3.56
C PRO A 139 -10.56 20.43 -4.04
N HIS A 140 -11.31 20.86 -5.06
CA HIS A 140 -12.21 19.98 -5.81
C HIS A 140 -11.43 18.86 -6.51
N GLU A 141 -12.01 17.66 -6.59
CA GLU A 141 -11.36 16.50 -7.24
C GLU A 141 -10.94 16.77 -8.68
N SER A 142 -11.71 17.56 -9.44
CA SER A 142 -11.35 17.96 -10.80
C SER A 142 -9.99 18.68 -10.89
N ARG A 143 -9.60 19.42 -9.84
CA ARG A 143 -8.27 20.07 -9.75
C ARG A 143 -7.17 19.08 -9.35
N LEU A 144 -7.52 17.99 -8.68
CA LEU A 144 -6.59 16.93 -8.26
C LEU A 144 -6.39 15.87 -9.35
N LEU A 145 -7.37 15.69 -10.23
CA LEU A 145 -7.31 14.76 -11.36
C LEU A 145 -6.08 15.01 -12.23
N MET A 146 -5.85 16.27 -12.64
CA MET A 146 -4.70 16.60 -13.49
C MET A 146 -3.36 16.36 -12.79
N LYS A 147 -3.27 16.52 -11.46
CA LYS A 147 -2.07 16.16 -10.70
C LYS A 147 -1.87 14.64 -10.65
N THR A 148 -2.96 13.90 -10.47
CA THR A 148 -2.98 12.43 -10.41
C THR A 148 -2.51 11.83 -11.75
N ILE A 149 -2.97 12.40 -12.87
CA ILE A 149 -2.55 12.04 -14.23
C ILE A 149 -1.07 12.41 -14.45
N LYS A 150 -0.64 13.63 -14.10
CA LYS A 150 0.75 14.08 -14.29
C LYS A 150 1.77 13.26 -13.47
N ASN A 151 1.36 12.67 -12.35
CA ASN A 151 2.20 11.82 -11.51
C ASN A 151 2.37 10.38 -12.04
N TYR A 152 1.83 10.03 -13.22
CA TYR A 152 1.93 8.69 -13.85
C TYR A 152 3.37 8.14 -13.97
N ARG A 153 4.40 8.98 -13.84
CA ARG A 153 5.82 8.57 -13.90
C ARG A 153 6.58 8.64 -12.57
N LYS A 154 6.06 9.30 -11.52
CA LYS A 154 6.72 9.40 -10.20
C LYS A 154 5.67 9.60 -9.12
N VAL A 155 5.61 8.66 -8.17
CA VAL A 155 4.71 8.78 -7.02
C VAL A 155 5.38 9.65 -5.97
N ASN A 156 4.85 10.85 -5.75
CA ASN A 156 5.24 11.74 -4.67
C ASN A 156 4.00 12.05 -3.82
N ILE A 157 4.09 11.73 -2.54
CA ILE A 157 3.05 11.92 -1.55
C ILE A 157 3.63 12.75 -0.40
N ARG A 158 2.84 13.70 0.11
CA ARG A 158 3.11 14.48 1.33
C ARG A 158 1.82 14.51 2.15
N TYR A 159 1.90 14.30 3.46
CA TYR A 159 0.83 14.33 4.48
C TYR A 159 1.51 14.40 5.88
N GLU A 160 0.82 14.69 6.97
CA GLU A 160 1.23 14.34 8.36
C GLU A 160 -0.11 14.07 9.06
N ARG A 161 -0.38 13.10 9.92
CA ARG A 161 0.36 12.08 10.68
C ARG A 161 1.08 11.09 9.80
N ASP A 162 2.26 10.63 10.23
CA ASP A 162 3.28 9.94 9.41
C ASP A 162 2.76 9.55 8.00
N PRO A 163 2.90 10.46 7.01
CA PRO A 163 2.33 10.27 5.65
C PRO A 163 2.68 8.93 5.08
N LYS A 164 3.93 8.56 5.33
CA LYS A 164 4.56 7.33 4.95
C LYS A 164 3.75 6.16 5.50
N LEU A 165 3.44 6.17 6.80
CA LEU A 165 2.68 5.10 7.45
C LEU A 165 1.30 4.88 6.82
N PHE A 166 0.54 5.95 6.55
CA PHE A 166 -0.78 5.85 5.90
C PHE A 166 -0.67 5.41 4.43
N GLU A 167 0.26 6.00 3.69
CA GLU A 167 0.61 5.61 2.32
C GLU A 167 0.97 4.12 2.24
N ASN A 168 1.67 3.59 3.24
CA ASN A 168 2.07 2.19 3.27
C ASN A 168 0.92 1.22 3.51
N PHE A 169 -0.14 1.62 4.23
CA PHE A 169 -1.37 0.81 4.25
C PHE A 169 -1.97 0.69 2.83
N ILE A 170 -1.91 1.76 2.03
CA ILE A 170 -2.42 1.76 0.65
C ILE A 170 -1.50 0.90 -0.24
N TRP A 171 -0.18 1.09 -0.17
CA TRP A 171 0.76 0.27 -0.95
C TRP A 171 0.61 -1.22 -0.66
N ILE A 172 0.48 -1.60 0.61
CA ILE A 172 0.31 -3.01 0.97
C ILE A 172 -1.03 -3.54 0.49
N ALA A 173 -2.12 -2.77 0.61
CA ALA A 173 -3.40 -3.19 0.07
C ALA A 173 -3.29 -3.52 -1.43
N HIS A 174 -2.57 -2.69 -2.20
CA HIS A 174 -2.33 -2.98 -3.62
C HIS A 174 -1.36 -4.13 -3.87
N CYS A 175 -0.34 -4.33 -3.03
CA CYS A 175 0.47 -5.55 -3.06
C CYS A 175 -0.39 -6.81 -2.82
N LEU A 176 -1.31 -6.77 -1.86
CA LEU A 176 -2.21 -7.89 -1.55
C LEU A 176 -3.22 -8.15 -2.69
N ILE A 177 -3.79 -7.09 -3.28
CA ILE A 177 -4.65 -7.20 -4.47
C ILE A 177 -3.86 -7.84 -5.61
N PHE A 178 -2.62 -7.41 -5.85
CA PHE A 178 -1.74 -7.98 -6.85
C PHE A 178 -1.51 -9.48 -6.61
N ILE A 179 -1.05 -9.85 -5.41
CA ILE A 179 -0.78 -11.25 -5.04
C ILE A 179 -2.02 -12.13 -5.23
N LYS A 180 -3.18 -11.68 -4.71
CA LYS A 180 -4.45 -12.41 -4.81
C LYS A 180 -4.87 -12.60 -6.27
N LYS A 181 -4.71 -11.57 -7.08
CA LYS A 181 -5.18 -11.57 -8.48
C LYS A 181 -4.35 -12.46 -9.38
N PHE A 182 -3.04 -12.53 -9.15
CA PHE A 182 -2.14 -13.36 -9.95
C PHE A 182 -1.96 -14.77 -9.39
N ASN A 183 -2.80 -15.16 -8.42
CA ASN A 183 -2.78 -16.46 -7.75
C ASN A 183 -1.36 -16.86 -7.32
N ILE A 184 -0.60 -15.85 -6.89
CA ILE A 184 0.74 -16.03 -6.38
C ILE A 184 0.56 -16.75 -5.04
N HIS A 185 0.77 -18.08 -5.02
CA HIS A 185 0.60 -18.92 -3.84
C HIS A 185 1.37 -18.30 -2.67
N ASN A 186 0.60 -17.74 -1.74
CA ASN A 186 1.14 -17.09 -0.57
C ASN A 186 0.71 -17.96 0.61
N ASP A 187 1.54 -18.94 0.95
CA ASP A 187 1.31 -19.90 2.05
C ASP A 187 1.09 -19.19 3.41
N TYR A 188 1.39 -17.89 3.46
CA TYR A 188 1.20 -16.98 4.58
C TYR A 188 -0.22 -16.38 4.70
N LEU A 189 -1.09 -16.54 3.70
CA LEU A 189 -2.47 -16.03 3.71
C LEU A 189 -3.49 -17.03 4.30
N VAL A 190 -3.07 -18.27 4.59
CA VAL A 190 -3.96 -19.38 4.98
C VAL A 190 -3.73 -19.84 6.43
N ALA A 191 -3.44 -18.91 7.36
CA ALA A 191 -3.32 -19.25 8.78
C ALA A 191 -4.18 -18.37 9.70
#